data_AF-A0A0P0S7V7-F1
#
_entry.id   AF-A0A0P0S7V7-F1
#
_cell.length_a   1.000
_cell.length_b   1.000
_cell.length_c   1.000
_cell.angle_alpha   90.00
_cell.angle_beta   90.00
_cell.angle_gamma   90.00
#
_symmetry.space_group_name_H-M   'P 1'
#
loop_
_entity.id
_entity.type
_entity.pdbx_description
1 polymer ?
#
loop_
_entity_poly.entity_id
_entity_poly.type
_entity_poly.pdbx_seq_one_letter_code
_entity_poly.pdbx_strand_id
1 'polypeptide(L)' 'MTHSSADSRYEHLPCSSCGQRFGPDEVALHTEPVHCGPCITCVDKPGCFSCRLMYCVCDVHRYRG' A
#
# COMPACT_ATOMS: atom_id res chain seq x y z
N MET A 1 -9.53 21.91 15.73
CA MET A 1 -10.02 20.52 15.79
C MET A 1 -8.81 19.65 16.07
N THR A 2 -8.56 19.33 17.33
CA THR A 2 -7.45 18.46 17.75
C THR A 2 -7.95 17.02 17.66
N HIS A 3 -7.50 16.27 16.65
CA HIS A 3 -7.76 14.83 16.60
C HIS A 3 -6.89 14.14 17.65
N SER A 4 -7.53 13.78 18.76
CA SER A 4 -7.05 12.78 19.71
C SER A 4 -7.20 11.40 19.07
N SER A 5 -6.12 10.81 18.57
CA SER A 5 -6.11 9.42 18.08
C SER A 5 -5.34 8.56 19.07
N ALA A 6 -6.02 8.18 20.16
CA ALA A 6 -5.53 7.18 21.10
C ALA A 6 -6.03 5.80 20.67
N ASP A 7 -5.29 5.14 19.77
CA ASP A 7 -5.25 3.67 19.62
C ASP A 7 -3.82 3.26 19.28
N SER A 8 -2.92 3.49 20.24
CA SER A 8 -1.46 3.44 20.13
C SER A 8 -0.86 2.03 20.28
N ARG A 9 -1.41 1.02 19.62
CA ARG A 9 -0.75 -0.31 19.54
C ARG A 9 -0.32 -0.72 18.14
N TYR A 10 -0.89 -0.09 17.11
CA TYR A 10 -0.39 -0.10 15.74
C TYR A 10 0.30 1.22 15.44
N GLU A 11 1.28 1.57 16.28
CA GLU A 11 2.06 2.81 16.14
C GLU A 11 2.88 2.74 14.85
N HIS A 12 2.27 3.13 13.73
CA HIS A 12 2.93 3.50 12.49
C HIS A 12 4.02 2.49 12.10
N LEU A 13 3.61 1.26 11.79
CA LEU A 13 4.52 0.20 11.34
C LEU A 13 5.16 0.60 10.01
N PRO A 14 6.47 0.40 9.83
CA PRO A 14 7.12 0.71 8.57
C PRO A 14 6.70 -0.31 7.49
N CYS A 15 6.21 0.17 6.35
CA CYS A 15 5.93 -0.68 5.20
C CYS A 15 7.21 -0.95 4.41
N SER A 16 7.54 -2.22 4.20
CA SER A 16 8.70 -2.62 3.37
C SER A 16 8.51 -2.33 1.87
N SER A 17 7.28 -2.11 1.41
CA SER A 17 6.97 -1.89 -0.01
C SER A 17 7.03 -0.42 -0.44
N CYS A 18 6.51 0.50 0.38
CA CYS A 18 6.50 1.94 0.08
C CYS A 18 7.38 2.78 1.01
N GLY A 19 7.86 2.22 2.12
CA GLY A 19 8.67 2.92 3.12
C GLY A 19 7.89 3.85 4.05
N GLN A 20 6.59 4.05 3.82
CA GLN A 20 5.74 4.84 4.70
C GLN A 20 5.37 4.05 5.94
N ARG A 21 5.17 4.79 7.04
CA ARG A 21 4.59 4.21 8.24
C ARG A 21 3.07 4.28 8.16
N PHE A 22 2.37 3.21 8.51
CA PHE A 22 0.93 3.08 8.36
C PHE A 22 0.24 2.74 9.69
N GLY A 23 -0.94 3.29 9.88
CA GLY A 23 -1.78 3.04 11.06
C GLY A 23 -2.61 1.76 10.95
N PRO A 24 -3.41 1.44 11.98
CA PRO A 24 -4.27 0.26 11.99
C PRO A 24 -5.29 0.23 10.84
N ASP A 25 -5.79 1.40 10.44
CA ASP A 25 -6.77 1.55 9.36
C ASP A 25 -6.17 1.25 7.97
N GLU A 26 -4.86 1.40 7.85
CA GLU A 26 -4.11 1.23 6.60
C GLU A 26 -3.40 -0.12 6.52
N VAL A 27 -3.48 -0.97 7.55
CA VAL A 27 -2.79 -2.27 7.59
C VAL A 27 -3.11 -3.08 6.35
N ALA A 28 -4.39 -3.21 5.99
CA ALA A 28 -4.85 -3.93 4.81
C ALA A 28 -4.16 -3.45 3.52
N LEU A 29 -4.10 -2.13 3.31
CA LEU A 29 -3.49 -1.53 2.13
C LEU A 29 -1.98 -1.81 2.02
N HIS A 30 -1.30 -2.01 3.16
CA HIS A 30 0.14 -2.20 3.25
C HIS A 30 0.59 -3.65 3.43
N THR A 31 -0.29 -4.55 3.86
CA THR A 31 0.04 -5.96 4.13
C THR A 31 -0.72 -6.95 3.27
N GLU A 32 -1.95 -6.65 2.86
CA GLU A 32 -2.75 -7.58 2.07
C GLU A 32 -2.39 -7.49 0.58
N PRO A 33 -2.03 -8.61 -0.05
CA PRO A 33 -1.76 -8.64 -1.48
C PRO A 33 -3.04 -8.33 -2.25
N VAL A 34 -2.93 -7.48 -3.27
CA VAL A 34 -4.04 -7.17 -4.17
C VAL A 34 -3.94 -8.03 -5.43
N HIS A 35 -5.09 -8.49 -5.93
CA HIS A 35 -5.16 -9.23 -7.19
C HIS A 35 -5.22 -8.26 -8.37
N CYS A 36 -4.08 -7.64 -8.68
CA CYS A 36 -3.96 -6.59 -9.69
C CYS A 36 -3.70 -7.11 -11.13
N GLY A 37 -4.13 -8.33 -11.47
CA GLY A 37 -3.94 -8.92 -12.81
C GLY A 37 -2.52 -9.44 -13.08
N PRO A 38 -2.11 -9.65 -14.36
CA PRO A 38 -0.93 -10.44 -14.72
C PRO A 38 0.43 -9.70 -14.63
N CYS A 39 0.48 -8.54 -14.00
CA CYS A 39 1.71 -7.76 -13.88
C CYS A 39 2.76 -8.48 -13.01
N ILE A 40 3.89 -8.90 -13.61
CA ILE A 40 4.98 -9.61 -12.91
C ILE A 40 5.63 -8.83 -11.76
N THR A 41 5.49 -7.51 -11.74
CA THR A 41 6.08 -6.65 -10.70
C THR A 41 5.12 -6.34 -9.57
N CYS A 42 3.83 -6.38 -9.87
CA CYS A 42 2.74 -6.02 -8.98
C CYS A 42 2.11 -7.26 -8.32
N VAL A 43 2.30 -8.44 -8.92
CA VAL A 43 1.78 -9.70 -8.39
C VAL A 43 2.23 -9.87 -6.93
N ASP A 44 1.27 -10.22 -6.08
CA ASP A 44 1.44 -10.38 -4.63
C ASP A 44 1.97 -9.14 -3.89
N LYS A 45 1.92 -7.95 -4.50
CA LYS A 45 2.27 -6.70 -3.82
C LYS A 45 1.05 -6.09 -3.13
N PRO A 46 1.27 -5.38 -2.01
CA PRO A 46 0.21 -4.67 -1.32
C PRO A 46 -0.29 -3.48 -2.15
N GLY A 47 -1.51 -3.01 -1.86
CA GLY A 47 -2.14 -1.89 -2.57
C GLY A 47 -1.32 -0.59 -2.53
N CYS A 48 -0.48 -0.39 -1.50
CA CYS A 48 0.40 0.78 -1.39
C CYS A 48 1.58 0.79 -2.40
N PHE A 49 1.83 -0.30 -3.11
CA PHE A 49 2.97 -0.42 -4.03
C PHE A 49 2.77 0.45 -5.29
N SER A 50 3.75 1.29 -5.63
CA SER A 50 3.69 2.05 -6.88
C SER A 50 4.26 1.22 -8.03
N CYS A 51 3.39 0.81 -8.94
CA CYS A 51 3.80 0.17 -10.18
C CYS A 51 4.46 1.21 -11.09
N ARG A 52 5.79 1.26 -11.08
CA ARG A 52 6.58 2.13 -11.98
C ARG A 52 6.70 1.59 -13.41
N LEU A 53 6.05 0.47 -13.70
CA LEU A 53 6.04 -0.08 -15.04
C LEU A 53 4.99 0.60 -15.89
N MET A 54 5.43 1.17 -17.01
CA MET A 54 4.56 1.88 -17.95
C MET A 54 3.49 0.97 -18.58
N TYR A 55 3.76 -0.33 -18.68
CA TYR A 55 2.81 -1.33 -19.22
C TYR A 55 1.87 -1.94 -18.17
N CYS A 56 1.86 -1.38 -16.97
CA CYS A 56 0.98 -1.81 -15.89
C CYS A 56 -0.45 -1.34 -16.16
N VAL A 57 -1.35 -2.28 -16.47
CA VAL A 57 -2.76 -1.99 -16.81
C VAL A 57 -3.72 -2.23 -15.65
N CYS A 58 -3.22 -2.40 -14.42
CA CYS A 58 -4.07 -2.66 -13.26
C CYS A 58 -4.75 -1.39 -12.74
N ASP A 59 -6.02 -1.49 -12.37
CA ASP A 59 -6.77 -0.38 -11.76
C ASP A 59 -6.22 0.02 -10.39
N VAL A 60 -5.50 -0.88 -9.72
CA VAL A 60 -5.02 -0.68 -8.35
C VAL A 60 -3.75 0.17 -8.27
N HIS A 61 -2.73 -0.11 -9.09
CA HIS A 61 -1.40 0.51 -8.96
C HIS A 61 -1.04 1.48 -10.10
N ARG A 62 -2.04 2.14 -10.70
CA ARG A 62 -1.90 3.06 -11.85
C ARG A 62 -0.57 3.83 -11.84
N TYR A 63 0.11 3.85 -12.98
CA TYR A 63 1.38 4.56 -13.17
C TYR A 63 1.32 5.99 -12.62
N ARG A 64 2.13 6.26 -11.60
CA ARG A 64 2.42 7.61 -11.12
C ARG A 64 3.74 8.05 -11.75
N GLY A 65 3.62 8.78 -12.86
CA GLY A 65 4.74 9.45 -13.54
C GLY A 65 5.37 10.54 -12.67
#